data_AF-A0A2E6W6A5-F1
#
_entry.id   AF-A0A2E6W6A5-F1
#
_cell.length_a   1.000
_cell.length_b   1.000
_cell.length_c   1.000
_cell.angle_alpha   90.00
_cell.angle_beta   90.00
_cell.angle_gamma   90.00
#
_symmetry.space_group_name_H-M   'P 1'
#
loop_
_entity.id
_entity.type
_entity.pdbx_description
1 polymer ?
#
loop_
_entity_poly.entity_id
_entity_poly.type
_entity_poly.pdbx_seq_one_letter_code
_entity_poly.pdbx_strand_id
1 'polypeptide(L)'
;MNRKTKRALKKKMGPDAADRLANQVALFSKLPEACSSCTKEFDNKDVEMIKTWKVVVRQDKVRLFCPGCIDKAKEAIDGSI
;
A
#
# COMPACT_ATOMS: atom_id res chain seq x y z
N MET A 1 25.37 4.96 -7.77
CA MET A 1 24.61 3.84 -8.37
C MET A 1 25.07 3.62 -9.82
N ASN A 2 25.60 2.43 -10.11
CA ASN A 2 26.35 2.13 -11.33
C ASN A 2 25.42 1.88 -12.54
N ARG A 3 25.76 2.40 -13.74
CA ARG A 3 24.90 2.29 -14.96
C ARG A 3 24.57 0.84 -15.33
N LYS A 4 25.47 -0.10 -15.00
CA LYS A 4 25.28 -1.54 -15.25
C LYS A 4 24.12 -2.13 -14.44
N THR A 5 23.93 -1.69 -13.20
CA THR A 5 22.85 -2.17 -12.33
C THR A 5 21.47 -1.75 -12.88
N LYS A 6 21.36 -0.51 -13.40
CA LYS A 6 20.12 -0.01 -14.02
C LYS A 6 19.70 -0.82 -15.26
N ARG A 7 20.66 -1.25 -16.09
CA ARG A 7 20.37 -2.04 -17.31
C ARG A 7 20.00 -3.49 -16.99
N ALA A 8 20.63 -4.10 -15.98
CA ALA A 8 20.32 -5.46 -15.55
C ALA A 8 18.91 -5.58 -14.95
N LEU A 9 18.49 -4.58 -14.16
CA LEU A 9 17.14 -4.50 -13.60
C LEU A 9 16.07 -4.35 -14.69
N LYS A 10 16.29 -3.46 -15.68
CA LYS A 10 15.37 -3.31 -16.82
C LYS A 10 15.22 -4.60 -17.64
N LYS A 11 16.29 -5.39 -17.79
CA LYS A 11 16.26 -6.63 -18.58
C LYS A 11 15.55 -7.79 -17.84
N LYS A 12 15.58 -7.82 -16.50
CA LYS A 12 14.95 -8.89 -15.71
C LYS A 12 13.47 -8.65 -15.39
N MET A 13 13.03 -7.39 -15.30
CA MET A 13 11.69 -7.06 -14.79
C MET A 13 10.74 -6.50 -15.86
N GLY A 14 11.21 -6.20 -17.07
CA GLY A 14 10.39 -5.58 -18.11
C GLY A 14 10.03 -4.11 -17.79
N PRO A 15 9.77 -3.28 -18.81
CA PRO A 15 9.38 -1.88 -18.59
C PRO A 15 8.10 -1.76 -17.76
N ASP A 16 7.14 -2.66 -17.96
CA ASP A 16 5.84 -2.64 -17.28
C ASP A 16 5.89 -2.87 -15.77
N ALA A 17 6.74 -3.77 -15.28
CA ALA A 17 6.82 -4.02 -13.83
C ALA A 17 7.49 -2.86 -13.10
N ALA A 18 8.49 -2.22 -13.71
CA ALA A 18 9.15 -1.05 -13.15
C ALA A 18 8.20 0.16 -13.08
N ASP A 19 7.36 0.36 -14.11
CA ASP A 19 6.38 1.44 -14.16
C ASP A 19 5.24 1.23 -13.16
N ARG A 20 4.73 -0.01 -13.04
CA ARG A 20 3.75 -0.37 -12.01
C ARG A 20 4.28 -0.14 -10.60
N LEU A 21 5.52 -0.53 -10.33
CA LEU A 21 6.13 -0.30 -9.02
C LEU A 21 6.25 1.21 -8.74
N ALA A 22 6.74 1.99 -9.71
CA ALA A 22 6.91 3.43 -9.54
C ALA A 22 5.57 4.16 -9.27
N ASN A 23 4.50 3.78 -10.00
CA ASN A 23 3.16 4.33 -9.79
C ASN A 23 2.58 3.93 -8.43
N GLN A 24 2.82 2.70 -7.97
CA GLN A 24 2.42 2.29 -6.62
C GLN A 24 3.20 3.04 -5.54
N VAL A 25 4.52 3.26 -5.72
CA VAL A 25 5.36 4.04 -4.80
C VAL A 25 4.89 5.49 -4.69
N ALA A 26 4.51 6.14 -5.80
CA ALA A 26 4.00 7.51 -5.80
C ALA A 26 2.66 7.66 -5.03
N LEU A 27 1.84 6.61 -5.00
CA LEU A 27 0.59 6.60 -4.22
C LEU A 27 0.83 6.57 -2.70
N PHE A 28 1.98 6.05 -2.24
CA PHE A 28 2.35 6.13 -0.82
C PHE A 28 2.66 7.55 -0.36
N SER A 29 3.02 8.47 -1.27
CA SER A 29 3.18 9.89 -0.92
C SER A 29 1.86 10.59 -0.58
N LYS A 30 0.71 9.99 -0.95
CA LYS A 30 -0.64 10.47 -0.62
C LYS A 30 -1.29 9.64 0.48
N LEU A 31 -0.52 8.85 1.23
CA LEU A 31 -1.10 8.04 2.30
C LEU A 31 -1.59 8.95 3.44
N PRO A 32 -2.80 8.72 3.96
CA PRO A 32 -3.24 9.34 5.21
C PRO A 32 -2.33 8.94 6.38
N GLU A 33 -2.15 9.83 7.35
CA GLU A 33 -1.43 9.55 8.61
C GLU A 33 -2.30 8.88 9.67
N ALA A 34 -3.56 8.60 9.36
CA ALA A 34 -4.50 7.98 10.29
C ALA A 34 -5.46 7.00 9.59
N CYS A 35 -5.93 6.01 10.35
CA CYS A 35 -6.95 5.07 9.92
C CYS A 35 -8.27 5.80 9.63
N SER A 36 -8.85 5.58 8.45
CA SER A 36 -10.12 6.18 8.05
C SER A 36 -11.34 5.66 8.82
N SER A 37 -11.21 4.54 9.55
CA SER A 37 -12.31 3.95 10.34
C SER A 37 -12.24 4.25 11.82
N CYS A 38 -11.05 4.24 12.42
CA CYS A 38 -10.89 4.41 13.87
C CYS A 38 -9.95 5.56 14.25
N THR A 39 -9.51 6.36 13.28
CA THR A 39 -8.61 7.52 13.47
C THR A 39 -7.30 7.20 14.19
N LYS A 40 -6.92 5.92 14.22
CA LYS A 40 -5.64 5.48 14.80
C LYS A 40 -4.48 6.03 13.99
N GLU A 41 -3.48 6.56 14.67
CA GLU A 41 -2.27 7.10 14.03
C GLU A 41 -1.49 6.00 13.32
N PHE A 42 -0.96 6.33 12.14
CA PHE A 42 -0.16 5.46 11.30
C PHE A 42 1.25 6.03 11.19
N ASP A 43 2.23 5.28 11.68
CA ASP A 43 3.63 5.62 11.50
C ASP A 43 4.19 4.96 10.24
N ASN A 44 4.55 5.79 9.25
CA ASN A 44 5.16 5.35 8.00
C ASN A 44 6.65 5.01 8.15
N LYS A 45 7.25 5.22 9.32
CA LYS A 45 8.62 4.76 9.65
C LYS A 45 8.61 3.37 10.27
N ASP A 46 7.48 2.93 10.80
CA ASP A 46 7.32 1.60 11.37
C ASP A 46 7.02 0.57 10.26
N VAL A 47 7.98 -0.32 10.04
CA VAL A 47 7.91 -1.38 9.03
C VAL A 47 6.80 -2.39 9.34
N GLU A 48 6.51 -2.65 10.62
CA GLU A 48 5.44 -3.56 11.01
C GLU A 48 4.08 -2.95 10.69
N MET A 49 3.91 -1.65 10.93
CA MET A 49 2.70 -0.91 10.54
C MET A 49 2.52 -0.91 9.01
N ILE A 50 3.55 -0.59 8.23
CA ILE A 50 3.44 -0.58 6.76
C ILE A 50 3.02 -1.94 6.20
N LYS A 51 3.53 -3.04 6.77
CA LYS A 51 3.21 -4.40 6.30
C LYS A 51 1.80 -4.85 6.66
N THR A 52 1.30 -4.45 7.83
CA THR A 52 0.02 -4.94 8.37
C THR A 52 -1.17 -4.13 7.89
N TRP A 53 -0.98 -2.83 7.64
CA TRP A 53 -2.06 -1.95 7.21
C TRP A 53 -2.41 -2.14 5.75
N LYS A 54 -3.69 -1.89 5.39
CA LYS A 54 -4.16 -1.97 4.00
C LYS A 54 -4.63 -0.62 3.53
N VAL A 55 -4.18 -0.28 2.33
CA VAL A 55 -4.55 0.92 1.60
C VAL A 55 -5.54 0.51 0.52
N VAL A 56 -6.70 1.13 0.53
CA VAL A 56 -7.75 0.91 -0.47
C VAL A 56 -7.94 2.20 -1.26
N VAL A 57 -7.77 2.12 -2.57
CA VAL A 57 -7.98 3.24 -3.48
C VAL A 57 -9.28 3.01 -4.24
N ARG A 58 -10.23 3.95 -4.15
CA ARG A 58 -11.46 3.95 -4.95
C ARG A 58 -11.74 5.35 -5.48
N GLN A 59 -11.93 5.48 -6.79
CA GLN A 59 -12.31 6.75 -7.44
C GLN A 59 -11.49 7.94 -6.91
N ASP A 60 -10.16 7.81 -6.91
CA ASP A 60 -9.20 8.81 -6.38
C ASP A 60 -9.18 9.06 -4.87
N LYS A 61 -10.03 8.41 -4.07
CA LYS A 61 -9.94 8.44 -2.61
C LYS A 61 -9.06 7.31 -2.08
N VAL A 62 -7.97 7.68 -1.43
CA VAL A 62 -7.08 6.77 -0.70
C VAL A 62 -7.60 6.64 0.73
N ARG A 63 -8.00 5.42 1.12
CA ARG A 63 -8.39 5.09 2.49
C ARG A 63 -7.36 4.17 3.10
N LEU A 64 -7.00 4.45 4.34
CA LEU A 64 -6.07 3.66 5.10
C LEU A 64 -6.83 2.93 6.22
N PHE A 65 -6.64 1.63 6.34
CA PHE A 65 -7.27 0.82 7.37
C PHE A 65 -6.23 0.08 8.20
N CYS A 66 -6.41 0.11 9.52
CA CYS A 66 -5.60 -0.64 10.45
C CYS A 66 -6.02 -2.12 10.46
N PRO A 67 -5.13 -3.05 10.86
CA PRO A 67 -5.40 -4.49 10.85
C PRO A 67 -6.71 -4.86 11.56
N GLY A 68 -6.96 -4.31 12.75
CA GLY A 68 -8.20 -4.59 13.49
C GLY A 68 -9.49 -4.09 12.81
N CYS A 69 -9.43 -3.06 11.97
CA CYS A 69 -10.59 -2.62 11.18
C CYS A 69 -10.79 -3.52 9.95
N ILE A 70 -9.71 -4.00 9.35
CA ILE A 70 -9.76 -4.89 8.19
C ILE A 70 -10.29 -6.26 8.58
N ASP A 71 -9.84 -6.81 9.71
CA ASP A 71 -10.30 -8.11 10.18
C ASP A 71 -11.81 -8.09 10.47
N LYS A 72 -12.29 -7.05 11.17
CA LYS A 72 -13.74 -6.82 11.35
C LYS A 72 -14.49 -6.69 10.03
N ALA A 73 -13.91 -5.99 9.05
CA ALA A 73 -14.52 -5.83 7.75
C ALA A 73 -14.58 -7.16 6.97
N LYS A 74 -13.54 -7.99 7.08
CA LYS A 74 -13.53 -9.35 6.50
C LYS A 74 -14.59 -10.23 7.13
N GLU A 75 -14.67 -10.26 8.47
CA GLU A 75 -15.70 -11.03 9.19
C GLU A 75 -17.12 -10.62 8.76
N ALA A 76 -17.37 -9.32 8.59
CA ALA A 76 -18.66 -8.83 8.11
C ALA A 76 -18.98 -9.22 6.66
N ILE A 77 -17.97 -9.34 5.79
CA ILE A 77 -18.14 -9.72 4.38
C ILE A 77 -18.25 -11.25 4.25
N ASP A 78 -17.39 -12.00 4.92
CA ASP A 78 -17.34 -13.47 4.88
C ASP A 78 -18.51 -14.11 5.65
N GLY A 79 -19.07 -13.43 6.66
CA GLY A 79 -20.27 -13.86 7.39
C GLY A 79 -21.60 -13.69 6.63
N SER A 80 -21.57 -13.30 5.36
CA SER A 80 -22.76 -13.09 4.51
C SER A 80 -23.04 -14.24 3.52
N ILE A 81 -22.59 -15.46 3.82
CA ILE A 81 -22.88 -16.67 3.02
C ILE A 81 -23.68 -17.67 3.85
#